data_AF-A0A3E0KAC3-F1
#
_entry.id   AF-A0A3E0KAC3-F1
#
_cell.length_a   1.000
_cell.length_b   1.000
_cell.length_c   1.000
_cell.angle_alpha   90.00
_cell.angle_beta   90.00
_cell.angle_gamma   90.00
#
_symmetry.space_group_name_H-M   'P 1'
#
loop_
_entity.id
_entity.type
_entity.pdbx_description
1 polymer ?
#
loop_
_entity_poly.entity_id
_entity_poly.type
_entity_poly.pdbx_seq_one_letter_code
_entity_poly.pdbx_strand_id
1 'polypeptide(L)'
;MMGELDMLIATRLHALILAAVAGTPSIGIAYRSKVQAIFADNGREKWAVSPEEAGWPAKLLDLWRTMAGRLEEERQAVRRMAEANRQAAYEQTRALARWVRSGVHIQEGGTT
;
A
#
# COMPACT_ATOMS: atom_id res chain seq x y z
N MET A 1 -14.04 -12.41 -1.78
CA MET A 1 -13.33 -12.61 -0.50
C MET A 1 -12.86 -11.30 0.16
N MET A 2 -11.98 -10.47 -0.43
CA MET A 2 -11.57 -9.19 0.20
C MET A 2 -12.49 -8.00 -0.13
N GLY A 3 -13.04 -7.94 -1.35
CA GLY A 3 -13.91 -6.85 -1.80
C GLY A 3 -15.32 -6.83 -1.18
N GLU A 4 -15.71 -7.93 -0.54
CA GLU A 4 -16.99 -8.05 0.18
C GLU A 4 -16.91 -7.53 1.62
N LEU A 5 -15.69 -7.28 2.13
CA LEU A 5 -15.50 -6.71 3.46
C LEU A 5 -15.78 -5.20 3.43
N ASP A 6 -16.29 -4.70 4.55
CA ASP A 6 -16.37 -3.27 4.81
C ASP A 6 -15.01 -2.65 5.06
N MET A 7 -14.22 -3.32 5.90
CA MET A 7 -12.89 -2.89 6.27
C MET A 7 -12.07 -4.12 6.68
N LEU A 8 -10.74 -4.04 6.53
CA LEU A 8 -9.80 -5.06 6.96
C LEU A 8 -8.85 -4.51 8.03
N ILE A 9 -8.68 -5.23 9.14
CA ILE A 9 -7.56 -5.00 10.08
C ILE A 9 -6.62 -6.19 9.95
N ALA A 10 -5.35 -5.95 9.63
CA ALA A 10 -4.41 -7.04 9.37
C ALA A 10 -2.96 -6.73 9.76
N THR A 11 -2.24 -7.79 10.09
CA THR A 11 -0.79 -7.79 10.37
C THR A 11 0.04 -8.22 9.16
N ARG A 12 -0.58 -8.94 8.22
CA ARG A 12 0.09 -9.55 7.07
C ARG A 12 0.07 -8.60 5.88
N LEU A 13 1.26 -8.25 5.39
CA LEU A 13 1.44 -7.37 4.21
C LEU A 13 0.57 -7.77 3.02
N HIS A 14 0.58 -9.05 2.64
CA HIS A 14 -0.18 -9.52 1.48
C HIS A 14 -1.70 -9.33 1.64
N ALA A 15 -2.22 -9.43 2.85
CA ALA A 15 -3.63 -9.14 3.09
C ALA A 15 -3.93 -7.65 2.84
N LEU A 16 -3.05 -6.76 3.28
CA LEU A 16 -3.18 -5.32 3.08
C LEU A 16 -3.09 -4.93 1.59
N ILE A 17 -2.14 -5.54 0.84
CA ILE A 17 -2.01 -5.33 -0.61
C ILE A 17 -3.28 -5.80 -1.34
N LEU A 18 -3.78 -7.00 -1.03
CA LEU A 18 -4.98 -7.52 -1.68
C LEU A 18 -6.22 -6.70 -1.34
N ALA A 19 -6.33 -6.16 -0.13
CA ALA A 19 -7.40 -5.24 0.24
C ALA A 19 -7.30 -3.92 -0.55
N ALA A 20 -6.10 -3.36 -0.70
CA ALA A 20 -5.86 -2.17 -1.51
C ALA A 20 -6.29 -2.39 -2.97
N VAL A 21 -5.90 -3.51 -3.57
CA VAL A 21 -6.29 -3.89 -4.94
C VAL A 21 -7.81 -4.08 -5.06
N ALA A 22 -8.45 -4.64 -4.04
CA ALA A 22 -9.90 -4.84 -4.01
C ALA A 22 -10.70 -3.55 -3.72
N GLY A 23 -10.04 -2.42 -3.39
CA GLY A 23 -10.72 -1.20 -2.99
C GLY A 23 -11.32 -1.26 -1.58
N THR A 24 -10.81 -2.16 -0.73
CA THR A 24 -11.26 -2.35 0.65
C THR A 24 -10.37 -1.53 1.59
N PRO A 25 -10.95 -0.59 2.37
CA PRO A 25 -10.25 0.15 3.40
C PRO A 25 -9.57 -0.78 4.41
N SER A 26 -8.36 -0.44 4.84
CA SER A 26 -7.64 -1.28 5.79
C SER A 26 -6.81 -0.49 6.80
N ILE A 27 -6.68 -1.07 8.00
CA ILE A 27 -5.79 -0.63 9.07
C ILE A 27 -4.70 -1.69 9.25
N GLY A 28 -3.45 -1.25 9.21
CA GLY A 28 -2.28 -2.11 9.38
C GLY A 28 -1.82 -2.15 10.83
N ILE A 29 -1.63 -3.34 11.38
CA ILE A 29 -0.91 -3.52 12.64
C ILE A 29 0.56 -3.80 12.31
N ALA A 30 1.41 -2.80 12.49
CA ALA A 30 2.78 -2.77 12.03
C ALA A 30 3.77 -3.35 13.05
N TYR A 31 3.77 -4.67 13.22
CA TYR A 31 4.80 -5.38 14.00
C TYR A 31 6.21 -5.28 13.40
N ARG A 32 6.30 -4.96 12.11
CA ARG A 32 7.53 -4.90 11.31
C ARG A 32 7.42 -3.76 10.31
N SER A 33 8.58 -3.22 9.89
CA SER A 33 8.70 -2.06 9.02
C SER A 33 7.90 -2.15 7.71
N LYS A 34 7.71 -3.36 7.15
CA LYS A 34 7.02 -3.55 5.86
C LYS A 34 5.56 -3.08 5.84
N VAL A 35 4.84 -3.25 6.95
CA VAL A 35 3.45 -2.76 7.03
C VAL A 35 3.45 -1.24 7.06
N GLN A 36 4.30 -0.63 7.86
CA GLN A 36 4.41 0.83 7.91
C GLN A 36 4.83 1.43 6.56
N ALA A 37 5.80 0.80 5.89
CA ALA A 37 6.30 1.20 4.58
C ALA A 37 5.18 1.20 3.53
N ILE A 38 4.40 0.12 3.41
CA ILE A 38 3.34 0.09 2.39
C ILE A 38 2.27 1.16 2.62
N PHE A 39 1.94 1.50 3.87
CA PHE A 39 1.02 2.59 4.15
C PHE A 39 1.65 3.95 3.82
N ALA A 40 2.94 4.15 4.10
CA ALA A 40 3.66 5.38 3.79
C ALA A 40 3.87 5.62 2.29
N ASP A 41 4.28 4.59 1.55
CA ASP A 41 4.46 4.64 0.09
C ASP A 41 3.17 5.04 -0.64
N ASN A 42 2.02 4.90 0.03
CA ASN A 42 0.71 5.21 -0.49
C ASN A 42 0.06 6.46 0.12
N GLY A 43 0.78 7.24 0.95
CA GLY A 43 0.26 8.44 1.62
C GLY A 43 -0.85 8.15 2.63
N ARG A 44 -0.77 6.99 3.28
CA ARG A 44 -1.78 6.45 4.20
C ARG A 44 -1.18 6.06 5.54
N GLU A 45 -0.07 6.66 5.96
CA GLU A 45 0.68 6.35 7.19
C GLU A 45 -0.22 6.34 8.42
N LYS A 46 -1.20 7.26 8.48
CA LYS A 46 -2.14 7.39 9.59
C LYS A 46 -2.96 6.12 9.86
N TRP A 47 -3.09 5.23 8.86
CA TRP A 47 -3.82 3.98 8.96
C TRP A 47 -2.95 2.78 9.38
N ALA A 48 -1.69 3.02 9.74
CA ALA A 48 -0.84 2.03 10.38
C ALA A 48 -0.64 2.35 11.87
N VAL A 49 -0.68 1.32 12.72
CA VAL A 49 -0.39 1.43 14.15
C VAL A 49 0.66 0.39 14.54
N SER A 50 1.72 0.81 15.23
CA SER A 50 2.69 -0.13 15.79
C SER A 50 2.28 -0.59 17.19
N PRO A 51 2.32 -1.91 17.49
CA PRO A 51 2.14 -2.43 18.84
C PRO A 51 3.21 -1.98 19.86
N GLU A 52 4.31 -1.38 19.39
CA GLU A 52 5.37 -0.82 20.23
C GLU A 52 5.02 0.60 20.74
N GLU A 53 3.99 1.24 20.17
CA GLU A 53 3.51 2.55 20.60
C GLU A 53 2.74 2.45 21.93
N ALA A 54 2.97 3.42 22.82
CA ALA A 54 2.19 3.54 24.04
C ALA A 54 0.71 3.76 23.72
N GLY A 55 -0.18 2.98 24.35
CA GLY A 55 -1.62 3.12 24.15
C GLY A 55 -2.14 2.63 22.80
N TRP A 56 -1.37 1.83 22.06
CA TRP A 56 -1.75 1.35 20.73
C TRP A 56 -3.14 0.70 20.62
N PRO A 57 -3.70 -0.03 21.63
CA PRO A 57 -5.05 -0.59 21.50
C PRO A 57 -6.13 0.50 21.43
N ALA A 58 -5.98 1.57 22.22
CA ALA A 58 -6.90 2.72 22.17
C ALA A 58 -6.78 3.45 20.83
N LYS A 59 -5.55 3.64 20.34
CA LYS A 59 -5.30 4.21 19.02
C LYS A 59 -5.93 3.38 17.90
N LEU A 60 -5.80 2.05 17.95
CA LEU A 60 -6.44 1.16 16.98
C LEU A 60 -7.97 1.33 16.97
N LEU A 61 -8.58 1.42 18.16
CA LEU A 61 -10.02 1.64 18.29
C LEU A 61 -10.44 2.98 17.69
N ASP A 62 -9.68 4.04 17.92
CA ASP A 62 -9.97 5.37 17.37
C ASP A 62 -9.81 5.42 15.85
N LEU A 63 -8.78 4.74 15.30
CA LEU A 63 -8.63 4.58 13.86
C LEU A 63 -9.80 3.80 13.26
N TRP A 64 -10.22 2.69 13.90
CA TRP A 64 -11.37 1.92 13.46
C TRP A 64 -12.65 2.77 13.45
N ARG A 65 -12.93 3.53 14.51
CA ARG A 65 -14.08 4.45 14.58
C ARG A 65 -14.03 5.51 13.49
N THR A 66 -12.85 6.10 13.28
CA THR A 66 -12.65 7.14 12.25
C THR A 66 -12.90 6.58 10.85
N MET A 67 -12.37 5.40 10.55
CA MET A 67 -12.56 4.75 9.24
C MET A 67 -14.02 4.32 9.04
N ALA A 68 -14.64 3.72 10.06
CA ALA A 68 -16.04 3.29 10.01
C ALA A 68 -16.99 4.47 9.77
N GLY A 69 -16.72 5.63 10.38
CA GLY A 69 -17.50 6.86 10.17
C GLY A 69 -17.34 7.50 8.79
N ARG A 70 -16.39 7.03 7.97
CA ARG A 70 -16.05 7.60 6.64
C ARG A 70 -15.82 6.51 5.60
N LEU A 71 -16.53 5.40 5.73
CA LEU A 71 -16.21 4.17 5.01
C LEU A 71 -16.20 4.36 3.49
N GLU A 72 -17.21 5.04 2.96
CA GLU A 72 -17.34 5.26 1.51
C GLU A 72 -16.25 6.20 0.98
N GLU A 73 -15.91 7.27 1.73
CA GLU A 73 -14.80 8.16 1.38
C GLU A 73 -13.48 7.40 1.34
N GLU A 74 -13.26 6.51 2.30
CA GLU A 74 -12.05 5.68 2.37
C GLU A 74 -12.02 4.61 1.27
N ARG A 75 -13.17 4.00 0.92
CA ARG A 75 -13.28 3.08 -0.23
C ARG A 75 -12.86 3.79 -1.52
N GLN A 76 -13.37 5.00 -1.74
CA GLN A 76 -13.02 5.79 -2.91
C GLN A 76 -11.54 6.22 -2.90
N ALA A 77 -11.00 6.60 -1.73
CA ALA A 77 -9.59 6.94 -1.59
C ALA A 77 -8.68 5.77 -1.93
N VAL A 78 -8.98 4.55 -1.42
CA VAL A 78 -8.21 3.35 -1.72
C VAL A 78 -8.31 2.97 -3.20
N ARG A 79 -9.50 3.07 -3.81
CA ARG A 79 -9.67 2.82 -5.24
C ARG A 79 -8.86 3.78 -6.11
N ARG A 80 -8.89 5.09 -5.80
CA ARG A 80 -8.08 6.10 -6.50
C ARG A 80 -6.58 5.82 -6.39
N MET A 81 -6.12 5.50 -5.18
CA MET A 81 -4.72 5.14 -4.91
C MET A 81 -4.32 3.89 -5.70
N ALA A 82 -5.14 2.82 -5.69
CA ALA A 82 -4.85 1.60 -6.42
C ALA A 82 -4.79 1.82 -7.94
N GLU A 83 -5.67 2.68 -8.48
CA GLU A 83 -5.65 3.05 -9.90
C GLU A 83 -4.39 3.85 -10.26
N ALA A 84 -4.02 4.84 -9.44
CA ALA A 84 -2.81 5.63 -9.64
C ALA A 84 -1.54 4.73 -9.64
N ASN A 85 -1.46 3.78 -8.71
CA ASN A 85 -0.36 2.82 -8.66
C ASN A 85 -0.32 1.92 -9.90
N ARG A 86 -1.48 1.47 -10.39
CA ARG A 86 -1.56 0.66 -11.61
C ARG A 86 -1.06 1.44 -12.82
N GLN A 87 -1.45 2.71 -12.94
CA GLN A 87 -1.02 3.58 -14.02
C GLN A 87 0.49 3.84 -13.95
N ALA A 88 1.03 4.17 -12.77
CA ALA A 88 2.46 4.38 -12.57
C ALA A 88 3.27 3.11 -12.92
N ALA A 89 2.81 1.94 -12.48
CA ALA A 89 3.46 0.66 -12.80
C ALA A 89 3.44 0.36 -14.31
N TYR A 90 2.34 0.68 -15.00
CA TYR A 90 2.24 0.53 -16.44
C TYR A 90 3.22 1.46 -17.18
N GLU A 91 3.33 2.71 -16.75
CA GLU A 91 4.25 3.69 -17.33
C GLU A 91 5.71 3.29 -17.16
N GLN A 92 6.08 2.83 -15.96
CA GLN A 92 7.41 2.31 -15.64
C GLN A 92 7.74 1.07 -16.48
N THR A 93 6.82 0.11 -16.55
CA THR A 93 6.99 -1.11 -17.36
C THR A 93 7.18 -0.78 -18.84
N ARG A 94 6.40 0.17 -19.36
CA ARG A 94 6.50 0.63 -20.75
C ARG A 94 7.83 1.34 -21.02
N ALA A 95 8.31 2.16 -20.07
CA ALA A 95 9.62 2.81 -20.16
C ALA A 95 10.76 1.79 -20.18
N LEU A 96 10.72 0.80 -19.27
CA LEU A 96 11.68 -0.29 -19.21
C LEU A 96 11.68 -1.09 -20.52
N ALA A 97 10.51 -1.46 -21.04
CA ALA A 97 10.40 -2.18 -22.30
C ALA A 97 10.97 -1.40 -23.50
N ARG A 98 10.83 -0.07 -23.53
CA ARG A 98 11.49 0.78 -24.55
C ARG A 98 13.00 0.77 -24.39
N TRP A 99 13.51 0.90 -23.16
CA TRP A 99 14.94 0.88 -22.87
C TRP A 99 15.60 -0.46 -23.26
N VAL A 100 14.94 -1.58 -22.92
CA VAL A 100 15.40 -2.92 -23.34
C VAL A 100 15.44 -3.04 -24.87
N ARG A 101 14.41 -2.53 -25.57
CA ARG A 101 14.35 -2.57 -27.05
C ARG A 101 15.33 -1.62 -27.74
N SER A 102 15.74 -0.52 -27.11
CA SER A 102 16.72 0.41 -27.70
C SER A 102 18.15 -0.14 -27.72
N GLY A 103 18.37 -1.38 -27.24
CA GLY A 103 19.64 -2.10 -27.43
C GLY A 103 20.82 -1.48 -26.68
N VAL A 104 20.61 -1.00 -25.45
CA VAL A 104 21.71 -0.47 -24.64
C VAL A 104 22.76 -1.56 -24.43
N HIS A 105 23.90 -1.40 -25.13
CA HIS A 105 25.12 -2.14 -24.87
C HIS A 105 25.62 -1.74 -23.48
N ILE A 106 25.55 -2.66 -22.53
CA ILE A 106 26.31 -2.57 -21.29
C ILE A 106 27.79 -2.61 -21.72
N GLN A 107 28.47 -1.46 -21.72
CA GLN A 107 29.92 -1.46 -21.83
C GLN A 107 30.45 -2.12 -20.55
N GLU A 108 30.88 -3.37 -20.67
CA GLU A 108 31.68 -4.03 -19.64
C GLU A 108 32.95 -3.20 -19.45
N GLY A 109 33.00 -2.46 -18.35
CA GLY A 109 34.17 -1.67 -17.97
C GLY A 109 35.35 -2.62 -17.74
N GLY A 110 36.27 -2.63 -18.71
CA GLY A 110 37.57 -3.28 -18.56
C GLY A 110 38.36 -2.63 -17.43
N THR A 111 38.62 -3.41 -16.38
CA THR A 111 39.70 -3.16 -15.43
C THR A 111 41.03 -3.52 -16.10
N THR A 112 41.75 -2.51 -16.57
CA THR A 112 43.22 -2.53 -16.65
C THR A 112 43.82 -2.08 -15.33
#